data_AF-A0A5M3VW53-F1
#
_entry.id   AF-A0A5M3VW53-F1
#
_cell.length_a   1.000
_cell.length_b   1.000
_cell.length_c   1.000
_cell.angle_alpha   90.00
_cell.angle_beta   90.00
_cell.angle_gamma   90.00
#
_symmetry.space_group_name_H-M   'P 1'
#
loop_
_entity.id
_entity.type
_entity.pdbx_description
1 polymer ?
#
loop_
_entity_poly.entity_id
_entity_poly.type
_entity_poly.pdbx_seq_one_letter_code
_entity_poly.pdbx_strand_id
1 'polypeptide(L)'
;MVEIAEMAALVVPYITAAVGAYGAAVWTKTQELAAEETAGWGRRMLQRLAGRPESRPALESAVADVEADANDGDAVAALRMQVKKALAADPELAAEIATMLAAASPVTAGAGSQVISGSHIVGDVNQIGSARDVSITGRGGVSVRGNNSGIVSTGDGARNVQMNAEASGQGRVYQAGGDQTVNE
;
A
#
# COMPACT_ATOMS: atom_id res chain seq x y z
N MET A 1 8.56 -20.51 -13.17
CA MET A 1 9.42 -19.36 -13.52
C MET A 1 8.56 -18.12 -13.39
N VAL A 2 9.03 -17.09 -12.70
CA VAL A 2 8.32 -15.80 -12.63
C VAL A 2 8.46 -15.11 -13.98
N GLU A 3 7.36 -14.60 -14.54
CA GLU A 3 7.40 -13.88 -15.82
C GLU A 3 8.18 -12.57 -15.68
N ILE A 4 8.93 -12.15 -16.71
CA ILE A 4 9.80 -10.96 -16.65
C ILE A 4 8.98 -9.70 -16.33
N ALA A 5 7.74 -9.63 -16.82
CA ALA A 5 6.83 -8.52 -16.52
C ALA A 5 6.41 -8.48 -15.05
N GLU A 6 6.15 -9.64 -14.45
CA GLU A 6 5.82 -9.76 -13.02
C GLU A 6 7.03 -9.43 -12.16
N MET A 7 8.22 -9.89 -12.56
CA MET A 7 9.44 -9.58 -11.84
C MET A 7 9.75 -8.09 -11.87
N ALA A 8 9.56 -7.42 -13.02
CA ALA A 8 9.69 -5.97 -13.09
C ALA A 8 8.68 -5.25 -12.17
N ALA A 9 7.44 -5.74 -12.08
CA ALA A 9 6.44 -5.18 -11.17
C ALA A 9 6.81 -5.37 -9.69
N LEU A 10 7.49 -6.46 -9.33
CA LEU A 10 7.97 -6.74 -7.98
C LEU A 10 9.20 -5.91 -7.61
N VAL A 11 10.11 -5.67 -8.55
CA VAL A 11 11.38 -4.96 -8.30
C VAL A 11 11.18 -3.44 -8.18
N VAL A 12 10.30 -2.86 -9.00
CA VAL A 12 10.13 -1.40 -9.07
C VAL A 12 9.80 -0.76 -7.72
N PRO A 13 8.89 -1.28 -6.88
CA PRO A 13 8.62 -0.72 -5.55
C PRO A 13 9.85 -0.65 -4.62
N TYR A 14 10.76 -1.62 -4.71
CA TYR A 14 12.02 -1.58 -3.95
C TYR A 14 12.93 -0.47 -4.48
N ILE A 15 13.03 -0.34 -5.81
CA ILE A 15 13.84 0.71 -6.44
C ILE A 15 13.28 2.09 -6.09
N THR A 16 11.96 2.31 -6.20
CA THR A 16 11.34 3.61 -5.85
C THR A 16 11.52 3.94 -4.38
N ALA A 17 11.45 2.95 -3.48
CA ALA A 17 11.76 3.15 -2.05
C ALA A 17 13.22 3.55 -1.83
N ALA A 18 14.16 2.94 -2.55
CA ALA A 18 15.57 3.30 -2.50
C ALA A 18 15.84 4.70 -3.05
N VAL A 19 15.18 5.09 -4.15
CA VAL A 19 15.26 6.44 -4.72
C VAL A 19 14.67 7.47 -3.75
N GLY A 20 13.52 7.22 -3.14
CA GLY A 20 12.95 8.11 -2.12
C GLY A 20 13.84 8.27 -0.89
N ALA A 21 14.52 7.19 -0.46
CA ALA A 21 15.39 7.22 0.72
C ALA A 21 16.78 7.86 0.46
N TYR A 22 17.32 7.75 -0.76
CA TYR A 22 18.70 8.13 -1.07
C TYR A 22 18.85 9.20 -2.15
N GLY A 23 17.80 9.50 -2.93
CA GLY A 23 17.85 10.38 -4.10
C GLY A 23 18.96 9.98 -5.08
N ALA A 24 19.61 10.95 -5.69
CA ALA A 24 20.76 10.76 -6.57
C ALA A 24 21.92 9.97 -5.94
N ALA A 25 22.00 9.89 -4.60
CA ALA A 25 23.02 9.10 -3.90
C ALA A 25 22.74 7.58 -3.93
N VAL A 26 21.62 7.14 -4.50
CA VAL A 26 21.30 5.72 -4.74
C VAL A 26 22.40 5.01 -5.53
N TRP A 27 23.12 5.75 -6.38
CA TRP A 27 24.21 5.24 -7.22
C TRP A 27 25.57 5.16 -6.51
N THR A 28 25.80 5.95 -5.48
CA THR A 28 27.16 6.21 -4.93
C THR A 28 27.35 5.75 -3.48
N LYS A 29 26.29 5.56 -2.69
CA LYS A 29 26.42 5.27 -1.25
C LYS A 29 26.72 3.78 -0.97
N THR A 30 27.89 3.47 -0.40
CA THR A 30 28.33 2.09 -0.13
C THR A 30 28.07 1.61 1.31
N GLN A 31 27.79 2.49 2.29
CA GLN A 31 27.79 2.11 3.70
C GLN A 31 26.40 1.87 4.32
N GLU A 32 26.18 0.62 4.75
CA GLU A 32 25.85 0.16 6.12
C GLU A 32 25.37 1.20 7.15
N LEU A 33 24.29 1.91 6.86
CA LEU A 33 23.47 2.53 7.89
C LEU A 33 22.04 2.04 7.66
N ALA A 34 21.45 1.51 8.74
CA ALA A 34 20.13 0.91 8.82
C ALA A 34 19.00 1.86 8.40
N ALA A 35 18.92 2.15 7.11
CA ALA A 35 17.73 2.71 6.49
C ALA A 35 16.98 1.53 5.90
N GLU A 36 15.90 1.14 6.60
CA GLU A 36 14.84 0.18 6.23
C GLU A 36 15.24 -0.94 5.25
N GLU A 37 15.14 -2.20 5.68
CA GLU A 37 15.50 -3.38 4.88
C GLU A 37 15.10 -3.26 3.39
N THR A 38 13.91 -2.73 3.10
CA THR A 38 13.37 -2.48 1.76
C THR A 38 14.22 -1.55 0.88
N ALA A 39 14.69 -0.40 1.38
CA ALA A 39 15.48 0.56 0.60
C ALA A 39 16.89 0.03 0.29
N GLY A 40 17.48 -0.72 1.23
CA GLY A 40 18.77 -1.41 1.02
C GLY A 40 18.68 -2.50 -0.06
N TRP A 41 17.57 -3.26 -0.10
CA TRP A 41 17.32 -4.24 -1.16
C TRP A 41 17.13 -3.58 -2.53
N GLY A 42 16.33 -2.52 -2.61
CA GLY A 42 16.10 -1.78 -3.84
C GLY A 42 17.37 -1.22 -4.48
N ARG A 43 18.27 -0.67 -3.66
CA ARG A 43 19.56 -0.16 -4.15
C ARG A 43 20.42 -1.28 -4.75
N ARG A 44 20.54 -2.43 -4.08
CA ARG A 44 21.35 -3.55 -4.57
C ARG A 44 20.82 -4.10 -5.89
N MET A 45 19.49 -4.23 -6.01
CA MET A 45 18.85 -4.62 -7.26
C MET A 45 19.11 -3.61 -8.38
N LEU A 46 18.98 -2.30 -8.09
CA LEU A 46 19.25 -1.24 -9.06
C LEU A 46 20.72 -1.24 -9.54
N GLN A 47 21.68 -1.41 -8.62
CA GLN A 47 23.10 -1.51 -8.96
C GLN A 47 23.39 -2.71 -9.87
N ARG A 48 22.72 -3.84 -9.63
CA ARG A 48 22.90 -5.04 -10.45
C ARG A 48 22.30 -4.87 -11.85
N LEU A 49 21.13 -4.23 -11.94
CA LEU A 49 20.48 -3.88 -13.21
C LEU A 49 21.30 -2.86 -14.03
N ALA A 50 21.94 -1.90 -13.37
CA ALA A 50 22.82 -0.91 -13.99
C ALA A 50 24.25 -1.40 -14.24
N GLY A 51 24.56 -2.66 -13.90
CA GLY A 51 25.86 -3.27 -14.17
C GLY A 51 26.19 -3.37 -15.67
N ARG A 52 25.17 -3.23 -16.54
CA ARG A 52 25.36 -3.20 -18.00
C ARG A 52 25.48 -1.77 -18.52
N PRO A 53 26.51 -1.44 -19.31
CA PRO A 53 26.69 -0.09 -19.85
C PRO A 53 25.58 0.33 -20.82
N GLU A 54 24.90 -0.63 -21.47
CA GLU A 54 23.82 -0.37 -22.43
C GLU A 54 22.50 0.04 -21.75
N SER A 55 22.16 -0.60 -20.63
CA SER A 55 20.90 -0.33 -19.90
C SER A 55 21.05 0.82 -18.92
N ARG A 56 22.27 1.13 -18.51
CA ARG A 56 22.58 2.11 -17.46
C ARG A 56 22.09 3.52 -17.76
N PRO A 57 22.32 4.14 -18.94
CA PRO A 57 21.84 5.49 -19.21
C PRO A 57 20.31 5.60 -19.16
N ALA A 58 19.60 4.58 -19.65
CA ALA A 58 18.14 4.55 -19.65
C ALA A 58 17.57 4.35 -18.23
N LEU A 59 18.23 3.54 -17.40
CA LEU A 59 17.88 3.36 -15.99
C LEU A 59 18.19 4.60 -15.17
N GLU A 60 19.33 5.26 -15.39
CA GLU A 60 19.70 6.51 -14.71
C GLU A 60 18.70 7.62 -15.03
N SER A 61 18.29 7.77 -16.30
CA SER A 61 17.23 8.71 -16.70
C SER A 61 15.90 8.40 -15.99
N ALA A 62 15.44 7.15 -16.03
CA ALA A 62 14.17 6.78 -15.40
C ALA A 62 14.19 6.92 -13.87
N VAL A 63 15.35 6.73 -13.24
CA VAL A 63 15.54 6.98 -11.81
C VAL A 63 15.51 8.47 -11.50
N ALA A 64 16.11 9.32 -12.34
CA ALA A 64 16.04 10.77 -12.18
C ALA A 64 14.60 11.29 -12.32
N ASP A 65 13.81 10.73 -13.23
CA ASP A 65 12.40 11.09 -13.40
C ASP A 65 11.59 10.73 -12.14
N VAL A 66 11.82 9.55 -11.56
CA VAL A 66 11.20 9.11 -10.29
C VAL A 66 11.70 9.90 -9.08
N GLU A 67 12.96 10.35 -9.09
CA GLU A 67 13.49 11.24 -8.05
C GLU A 67 12.82 12.61 -8.08
N ALA A 68 12.56 13.14 -9.28
CA ALA A 68 11.89 14.42 -9.47
C ALA A 68 10.44 14.40 -8.96
N ASP A 69 9.70 13.32 -9.23
CA ASP A 69 8.39 13.08 -8.64
C ASP A 69 8.11 11.58 -8.46
N ALA A 70 8.17 11.11 -7.21
CA ALA A 70 7.95 9.70 -6.88
C ALA A 70 6.47 9.27 -7.00
N ASN A 71 5.52 10.22 -7.10
CA ASN A 71 4.10 9.94 -7.29
C ASN A 71 3.68 10.00 -8.78
N ASP A 72 4.59 10.35 -9.69
CA ASP A 72 4.34 10.33 -11.11
C ASP A 72 4.23 8.87 -11.62
N GLY A 73 3.00 8.45 -11.91
CA GLY A 73 2.71 7.11 -12.42
C GLY A 73 3.39 6.81 -13.76
N ASP A 74 3.61 7.82 -14.60
CA ASP A 74 4.28 7.66 -15.89
C ASP A 74 5.79 7.48 -15.71
N ALA A 75 6.41 8.21 -14.76
CA ALA A 75 7.81 8.00 -14.38
C ALA A 75 8.04 6.59 -13.81
N VAL A 76 7.15 6.11 -12.94
CA VAL A 76 7.20 4.74 -12.39
C VAL A 76 6.95 3.69 -13.49
N ALA A 77 6.05 3.96 -14.43
CA ALA A 77 5.82 3.08 -15.58
C ALA A 77 7.02 3.04 -16.54
N ALA A 78 7.69 4.16 -16.77
CA ALA A 78 8.92 4.24 -17.55
C ALA A 78 10.05 3.44 -16.89
N LEU A 79 10.24 3.59 -15.57
CA LEU A 79 11.18 2.79 -14.79
C LEU A 79 10.87 1.28 -14.91
N ARG A 80 9.59 0.89 -14.78
CA ARG A 80 9.16 -0.51 -14.97
C ARG A 80 9.52 -1.04 -16.36
N MET A 81 9.36 -0.23 -17.39
CA MET A 81 9.70 -0.61 -18.76
C MET A 81 11.21 -0.81 -18.93
N GLN A 82 12.05 0.05 -18.35
CA GLN A 82 13.50 -0.10 -18.42
C GLN A 82 14.00 -1.30 -17.63
N VAL A 83 13.43 -1.56 -16.45
CA VAL A 83 13.71 -2.78 -15.67
C VAL A 83 13.34 -4.03 -16.47
N LYS A 84 12.16 -4.05 -17.10
CA LYS A 84 11.74 -5.16 -17.96
C LYS A 84 12.72 -5.41 -19.11
N LYS A 85 13.18 -4.35 -19.79
CA LYS A 85 14.17 -4.45 -20.88
C LYS A 85 15.51 -5.00 -20.38
N ALA A 86 16.00 -4.49 -19.24
CA ALA A 86 17.26 -4.95 -18.67
C ALA A 86 17.23 -6.44 -18.29
N LEU A 87 16.11 -6.91 -17.71
CA LEU A 87 15.90 -8.30 -17.34
C LEU A 87 15.70 -9.22 -18.57
N ALA A 88 15.01 -8.75 -19.61
CA ALA A 88 14.84 -9.50 -20.85
C ALA A 88 16.15 -9.67 -21.63
N ALA A 89 17.08 -8.73 -21.49
CA ALA A 89 18.38 -8.78 -22.15
C ALA A 89 19.36 -9.75 -21.48
N ASP A 90 19.09 -10.21 -20.25
CA ASP A 90 20.01 -11.03 -19.45
C ASP A 90 19.25 -12.03 -18.56
N PRO A 91 19.10 -13.28 -19.02
CA PRO A 91 18.45 -14.33 -18.23
C PRO A 91 19.19 -14.71 -16.94
N GLU A 92 20.51 -14.54 -16.87
CA GLU A 92 21.28 -14.85 -15.65
C GLU A 92 21.07 -13.77 -14.58
N LEU A 93 21.08 -12.49 -15.00
CA LEU A 93 20.68 -11.36 -14.16
C LEU A 93 19.25 -11.53 -13.65
N ALA A 94 18.34 -12.00 -14.50
CA ALA A 94 16.97 -12.30 -14.11
C ALA A 94 16.89 -13.36 -13.00
N ALA A 95 17.68 -14.44 -13.12
CA ALA A 95 17.75 -15.48 -12.09
C ALA A 95 18.37 -14.98 -10.77
N GLU A 96 19.39 -14.12 -10.85
CA GLU A 96 19.99 -13.50 -9.67
C GLU A 96 19.00 -12.57 -8.95
N ILE A 97 18.34 -11.68 -9.68
CA ILE A 97 17.32 -10.77 -9.11
C ILE A 97 16.16 -11.58 -8.51
N ALA A 98 15.75 -12.68 -9.14
CA ALA A 98 14.76 -13.59 -8.56
C ALA A 98 15.24 -14.21 -7.24
N THR A 99 16.52 -14.58 -7.14
CA THR A 99 17.12 -15.09 -5.90
C THR A 99 17.19 -14.00 -4.82
N MET A 100 17.53 -12.77 -5.19
CA MET A 100 17.52 -11.62 -4.28
C MET A 100 16.11 -11.28 -3.80
N LEU A 101 15.09 -11.37 -4.67
CA LEU A 101 13.68 -11.19 -4.30
C LEU A 101 13.19 -12.29 -3.35
N ALA A 102 13.67 -13.53 -3.53
CA ALA A 102 13.35 -14.64 -2.64
C ALA A 102 14.06 -14.53 -1.28
N ALA A 103 15.23 -13.90 -1.23
CA ALA A 103 16.01 -13.65 -0.01
C ALA A 103 15.60 -12.37 0.71
N ALA A 104 15.07 -11.38 -0.02
CA ALA A 104 14.37 -10.25 0.58
C ALA A 104 13.12 -10.80 1.27
N SER A 105 13.02 -10.60 2.59
CA SER A 105 11.75 -10.83 3.28
C SER A 105 10.62 -10.17 2.49
N PRO A 106 9.45 -10.81 2.33
CA PRO A 106 8.33 -10.21 1.63
C PRO A 106 8.10 -8.82 2.21
N VAL A 107 7.72 -7.84 1.37
CA VAL A 107 7.20 -6.53 1.82
C VAL A 107 6.32 -6.79 3.03
N THR A 108 6.88 -6.57 4.21
CA THR A 108 6.12 -6.69 5.45
C THR A 108 5.46 -5.35 5.53
N ALA A 109 4.24 -5.27 5.02
CA ALA A 109 3.41 -4.14 5.36
C ALA A 109 3.26 -4.15 6.88
N GLY A 110 4.01 -3.29 7.56
CA GLY A 110 3.66 -2.93 8.93
C GLY A 110 2.18 -2.61 8.94
N ALA A 111 1.42 -3.12 9.91
CA ALA A 111 -0.04 -2.99 9.89
C ALA A 111 -0.64 -3.17 8.46
N GLY A 112 -0.39 -4.35 7.87
CA GLY A 112 -1.11 -5.01 6.78
C GLY A 112 -1.19 -4.30 5.43
N SER A 113 -0.66 -4.89 4.34
CA SER A 113 -0.90 -4.35 3.01
C SER A 113 -0.47 -5.29 1.90
N GLN A 114 -1.46 -5.62 1.07
CA GLN A 114 -1.23 -5.65 -0.36
C GLN A 114 -1.67 -4.27 -0.87
N VAL A 115 -0.70 -3.39 -1.15
CA VAL A 115 -1.00 -2.07 -1.71
C VAL A 115 -1.45 -2.28 -3.15
N ILE A 116 -2.75 -2.20 -3.37
CA ILE A 116 -3.34 -2.12 -4.70
C ILE A 116 -3.58 -0.62 -4.94
N SER A 117 -2.67 0.02 -5.67
CA SER A 117 -2.75 1.46 -6.00
C SER A 117 -2.97 1.64 -7.49
N GLY A 118 -3.89 2.54 -7.87
CA GLY A 118 -4.20 2.85 -9.27
C GLY A 118 -4.97 1.76 -10.03
N SER A 119 -5.51 0.75 -9.34
CA SER A 119 -6.27 -0.35 -9.96
C SER A 119 -7.77 -0.21 -9.73
N HIS A 120 -8.57 -0.59 -10.73
CA HIS A 120 -10.00 -0.76 -10.57
C HIS A 120 -10.31 -2.18 -10.08
N ILE A 121 -10.88 -2.29 -8.88
CA ILE A 121 -11.26 -3.58 -8.30
C ILE A 121 -12.73 -3.84 -8.64
N VAL A 122 -12.97 -4.86 -9.48
CA VAL A 122 -14.31 -5.31 -9.89
C VAL A 122 -14.54 -6.75 -9.43
N GLY A 123 -15.79 -7.10 -9.14
CA GLY A 123 -16.19 -8.46 -8.79
C GLY A 123 -17.39 -8.49 -7.84
N ASP A 124 -18.01 -9.66 -7.73
CA ASP A 124 -19.25 -9.83 -6.96
C ASP A 124 -19.01 -9.97 -5.44
N VAL A 125 -17.83 -10.43 -5.02
CA VAL A 125 -17.50 -10.68 -3.60
C VAL A 125 -16.11 -10.14 -3.27
N ASN A 126 -16.04 -8.85 -2.92
CA ASN A 126 -14.82 -8.20 -2.42
C ASN A 126 -14.89 -8.14 -0.89
N GLN A 127 -14.19 -9.05 -0.23
CA GLN A 127 -14.20 -9.19 1.24
C GLN A 127 -12.95 -8.60 1.87
N ILE A 128 -13.15 -7.79 2.91
CA ILE A 128 -12.08 -7.34 3.82
C ILE A 128 -12.17 -8.24 5.07
N GLY A 129 -11.15 -9.08 5.28
CA GLY A 129 -11.15 -10.11 6.33
C GLY A 129 -11.20 -9.53 7.75
N SER A 130 -10.15 -8.84 8.17
CA SER A 130 -10.11 -8.06 9.41
C SER A 130 -9.45 -6.72 9.16
N ALA A 131 -10.09 -5.64 9.61
CA ALA A 131 -9.58 -4.28 9.49
C ALA A 131 -9.91 -3.50 10.76
N ARG A 132 -8.97 -2.65 11.21
CA ARG A 132 -9.19 -1.77 12.36
C ARG A 132 -10.07 -0.58 11.98
N ASP A 133 -9.75 0.07 10.86
CA ASP A 133 -10.53 1.16 10.27
C ASP A 133 -10.74 0.91 8.78
N VAL A 134 -11.97 1.12 8.30
CA VAL A 134 -12.32 1.05 6.88
C VAL A 134 -13.05 2.34 6.53
N SER A 135 -12.49 3.12 5.60
CA SER A 135 -13.14 4.31 5.04
C SER A 135 -13.42 4.07 3.57
N ILE A 136 -14.68 4.16 3.17
CA ILE A 136 -15.12 4.06 1.78
C ILE A 136 -15.66 5.43 1.41
N THR A 137 -14.92 6.18 0.59
CA THR A 137 -15.30 7.52 0.16
C THR A 137 -15.68 7.52 -1.32
N GLY A 138 -16.76 8.22 -1.66
CA GLY A 138 -17.25 8.30 -3.03
C GLY A 138 -18.67 8.86 -3.09
N ARG A 139 -19.05 9.41 -4.25
CA ARG A 139 -20.41 9.90 -4.49
C ARG A 139 -21.31 8.71 -4.80
N GLY A 140 -21.82 8.05 -3.76
CA GLY A 140 -22.68 6.88 -3.88
C GLY A 140 -22.89 6.24 -2.52
N GLY A 141 -24.15 6.05 -2.12
CA GLY A 141 -24.49 5.53 -0.79
C GLY A 141 -23.97 4.11 -0.53
N VAL A 142 -23.86 3.75 0.75
CA VAL A 142 -23.46 2.41 1.19
C VAL A 142 -24.71 1.54 1.36
N SER A 143 -24.79 0.40 0.68
CA SER A 143 -25.85 -0.58 0.89
C SER A 143 -25.36 -1.73 1.78
N VAL A 144 -25.99 -1.90 2.94
CA VAL A 144 -25.71 -3.02 3.86
C VAL A 144 -26.89 -4.00 3.81
N ARG A 145 -26.62 -5.30 3.63
CA ARG A 145 -27.65 -6.36 3.55
C ARG A 145 -27.23 -7.58 4.40
N GLY A 146 -28.18 -8.49 4.65
CA GLY A 146 -27.95 -9.72 5.41
C GLY A 146 -28.18 -9.57 6.92
N ASN A 147 -27.71 -10.55 7.69
CA ASN A 147 -27.82 -10.56 9.15
C ASN A 147 -26.66 -9.76 9.75
N ASN A 148 -26.96 -8.56 10.23
CA ASN A 148 -25.98 -7.68 10.85
C ASN A 148 -26.21 -7.69 12.37
N SER A 149 -25.16 -7.97 13.15
CA SER A 149 -25.20 -7.89 14.61
C SER A 149 -24.39 -6.68 15.09
N GLY A 150 -25.00 -5.79 15.88
CA GLY A 150 -24.37 -4.56 16.36
C GLY A 150 -25.06 -3.31 15.82
N ILE A 151 -24.33 -2.19 15.75
CA ILE A 151 -24.86 -0.91 15.26
C ILE A 151 -24.32 -0.65 13.86
N VAL A 152 -25.23 -0.50 12.89
CA VAL A 152 -24.92 -0.04 11.54
C VAL A 152 -25.45 1.40 11.41
N SER A 153 -24.54 2.36 11.26
CA SER A 153 -24.88 3.78 11.11
C SER A 153 -24.43 4.22 9.72
N THR A 154 -25.34 4.74 8.90
CA THR A 154 -25.05 5.13 7.51
C THR A 154 -25.65 6.49 7.20
N GLY A 155 -25.04 7.21 6.25
CA GLY A 155 -25.45 8.56 5.87
C GLY A 155 -24.73 9.66 6.64
N ASP A 156 -24.79 10.88 6.10
CA ASP A 156 -24.10 12.04 6.65
C ASP A 156 -24.72 12.49 7.98
N GLY A 157 -23.88 12.69 9.00
CA GLY A 157 -24.32 13.19 10.30
C GLY A 157 -25.00 12.15 11.20
N ALA A 158 -24.94 10.88 10.85
CA ALA A 158 -25.44 9.80 11.70
C ALA A 158 -24.67 9.79 13.04
N ARG A 159 -25.40 9.75 14.16
CA ARG A 159 -24.85 9.74 15.52
C ARG A 159 -25.41 8.57 16.29
N ASN A 160 -24.54 7.75 16.87
CA ASN A 160 -24.92 6.68 17.77
C ASN A 160 -24.90 7.23 19.21
N VAL A 161 -26.05 7.22 19.88
CA VAL A 161 -26.18 7.67 21.27
C VAL A 161 -26.46 6.45 22.14
N GLN A 162 -25.55 6.16 23.08
CA GLN A 162 -25.75 5.12 24.08
C GLN A 162 -26.10 5.76 25.42
N MET A 163 -27.32 5.52 25.89
CA MET A 163 -27.77 5.97 27.22
C MET A 163 -27.72 4.81 28.20
N ASN A 164 -26.96 4.99 29.28
CA ASN A 164 -26.96 4.08 30.41
C ASN A 164 -27.84 4.69 31.50
N ALA A 165 -28.97 4.07 31.79
CA ALA A 165 -29.85 4.48 32.88
C ALA A 165 -29.68 3.49 34.04
N GLU A 166 -29.23 3.99 35.19
CA GLU A 166 -29.18 3.22 36.42
C GLU A 166 -30.37 3.64 37.30
N ALA A 167 -31.30 2.72 37.49
CA ALA A 167 -32.49 2.96 38.28
C ALA A 167 -32.29 2.42 39.69
N SER A 168 -32.30 3.30 40.69
CA SER A 168 -32.30 2.92 42.11
C SER A 168 -33.66 3.25 42.74
N GLY A 169 -34.31 2.24 43.33
CA GLY A 169 -35.64 2.32 43.97
C GLY A 169 -36.70 1.40 43.35
N GLN A 170 -37.88 1.27 43.98
CA GLN A 170 -39.03 0.49 43.46
C GLN A 170 -39.86 1.25 42.40
N GLY A 171 -39.26 2.22 41.71
CA GLY A 171 -39.90 3.00 40.64
C GLY A 171 -39.77 2.32 39.28
N ARG A 172 -40.82 2.40 38.45
CA ARG A 172 -40.78 1.87 37.07
C ARG A 172 -39.87 2.73 36.20
N VAL A 173 -38.93 2.10 35.50
CA VAL A 173 -38.08 2.77 34.51
C VAL A 173 -38.89 3.03 33.25
N TYR A 174 -39.13 4.30 32.92
CA TYR A 174 -39.66 4.69 31.61
C TYR A 174 -38.48 5.02 30.70
N GLN A 175 -38.24 4.16 29.72
CA GLN A 175 -37.19 4.36 28.72
C GLN A 175 -37.65 5.47 27.76
N ALA A 176 -37.16 6.69 27.96
CA ALA A 176 -37.48 7.84 27.11
C ALA A 176 -36.53 7.92 25.91
N GLY A 177 -37.06 7.79 24.70
CA GLY A 177 -36.39 8.27 23.50
C GLY A 177 -36.67 9.76 23.31
N GLY A 178 -35.94 10.63 24.03
CA GLY A 178 -36.01 12.09 23.86
C GLY A 178 -35.71 12.89 25.14
N ASP A 179 -35.53 14.21 25.00
CA ASP A 179 -35.30 15.13 26.12
C ASP A 179 -36.54 15.21 27.03
N GLN A 180 -36.34 15.04 28.33
CA GLN A 180 -37.40 15.18 29.34
C GLN A 180 -36.98 16.26 30.34
N THR A 181 -37.81 17.29 30.49
CA THR A 181 -37.76 18.21 31.62
C THR A 181 -38.73 17.68 32.68
N VAL A 182 -38.21 17.18 33.79
CA VAL A 182 -39.03 16.73 34.92
C VAL A 182 -39.28 17.94 35.82
N ASN A 183 -40.54 18.36 35.92
CA ASN A 183 -40.98 19.28 36.96
C ASN A 183 -41.63 18.45 38.07
N GLU A 184 -41.25 18.74 39.31
CA GLU A 184 -41.72 18.03 40.53
C GLU A 184 -43.23 18.11 40.75
#